data_AF-A0A3B8PSU9-F1
#
_entry.id   AF-A0A3B8PSU9-F1
#
_cell.length_a   1.000
_cell.length_b   1.000
_cell.length_c   1.000
_cell.angle_alpha   90.00
_cell.angle_beta   90.00
_cell.angle_gamma   90.00
#
_symmetry.space_group_name_H-M   'P 1'
#
loop_
_entity.id
_entity.type
_entity.pdbx_description
1 polymer ?
#
loop_
_entity_poly.entity_id
_entity_poly.type
_entity_poly.pdbx_seq_one_letter_code
_entity_poly.pdbx_strand_id
1 'polypeptide(L)'
;MVDRLLGSRAFGERWARHWLDLVGYADQVGTSNNVFAQHAWRYRDYVINTFNDDKPFDTFIREQIAGDLIAADIRDVEQRAASLTATGFLVLGDIEIVESDKAKLLVDIVDQQLNKVGKAFLGLTLECARCHDHKFDPVSQRDYYAMAGFFHGTSTVFKTERGVWSDVNVIELPETKSQQTDRARREKEHAETLTRWKREQKQAGDRRSELDKRLGNKDLSKDERDKLEKERKDRLDRIGQLNKLILHATFFAPSVPRIHGVRDVENPTAMRITIRGDPRALGKQVPRGFLQVASKGRPSIPKKQSGRRQLADWVATNPLTARVTVNRIWQKLFGEGLVRSVDYFGLPGDRPSHPELLDSLARQFVRDGWSQKKLIRSLVLSRTYGLASGHDDRGHAADPDNRLRWRMNRTRLDAEALRDAMVMVSGRLKPSTGGPALPLEFPENVGGLDPKDVNPPNFRIAKWRPGQEFERTIYLPVIRHAAQPGPAVLRNVFDFSQPSQLTGKRPVTAVPTQALFLMNSPVVKEHAVALATRMSKETDESGRLELLWMTLLNRPITDIERREAVEFLRKAGKQHGWAELCHALLASNAFLIRM
;
A
#
# COMPACT_ATOMS: atom_id res chain seq x y z
N MET A 1 -25.99 -10.58 -6.95
CA MET A 1 -25.20 -9.51 -6.29
C MET A 1 -23.74 -9.90 -6.09
N VAL A 2 -23.45 -11.01 -5.38
CA VAL A 2 -22.08 -11.44 -5.04
C VAL A 2 -21.15 -11.49 -6.25
N ASP A 3 -21.56 -12.16 -7.33
CA ASP A 3 -20.72 -12.29 -8.53
C ASP A 3 -20.38 -10.94 -9.18
N ARG A 4 -21.33 -9.99 -9.16
CA ARG A 4 -21.10 -8.61 -9.64
C ARG A 4 -20.03 -7.89 -8.81
N LEU A 5 -20.02 -8.06 -7.48
CA LEU A 5 -19.03 -7.42 -6.61
C LEU A 5 -17.66 -8.08 -6.75
N LEU A 6 -17.60 -9.42 -6.82
CA LEU A 6 -16.37 -10.18 -7.05
C LEU A 6 -15.76 -9.91 -8.44
N GLY A 7 -16.58 -9.63 -9.45
CA GLY A 7 -16.13 -9.24 -10.79
C GLY A 7 -15.77 -7.76 -10.94
N SER A 8 -15.99 -6.95 -9.92
CA SER A 8 -15.70 -5.51 -9.98
C SER A 8 -14.21 -5.23 -9.74
N ARG A 9 -13.64 -4.24 -10.42
CA ARG A 9 -12.28 -3.75 -10.15
C ARG A 9 -12.05 -3.34 -8.69
N ALA A 10 -13.11 -2.86 -8.04
CA ALA A 10 -13.12 -2.47 -6.64
C ALA A 10 -12.81 -3.64 -5.69
N PHE A 11 -13.02 -4.89 -6.13
CA PHE A 11 -12.63 -6.06 -5.36
C PHE A 11 -11.12 -6.08 -5.12
N GLY A 12 -10.32 -6.01 -6.19
CA GLY A 12 -8.86 -6.01 -6.08
C GLY A 12 -8.33 -4.79 -5.34
N GLU A 13 -8.90 -3.61 -5.55
CA GLU A 13 -8.55 -2.39 -4.82
C GLU A 13 -8.78 -2.54 -3.31
N ARG A 14 -9.87 -3.21 -2.90
CA ARG A 14 -10.17 -3.47 -1.49
C ARG A 14 -9.25 -4.52 -0.89
N TRP A 15 -9.11 -5.67 -1.54
CA TRP A 15 -8.35 -6.81 -1.01
C TRP A 15 -6.84 -6.58 -1.04
N ALA A 16 -6.34 -5.84 -2.02
CA ALA A 16 -4.94 -5.43 -2.07
C ALA A 16 -4.53 -4.61 -0.84
N ARG A 17 -5.39 -3.73 -0.31
CA ARG A 17 -5.05 -2.95 0.88
C ARG A 17 -4.73 -3.82 2.09
N HIS A 18 -5.47 -4.92 2.27
CA HIS A 18 -5.21 -5.88 3.33
C HIS A 18 -3.86 -6.59 3.16
N TRP A 19 -3.50 -6.92 1.91
CA TRP A 19 -2.19 -7.48 1.61
C TRP A 19 -1.05 -6.49 1.84
N LEU A 20 -1.23 -5.23 1.43
CA LEU A 20 -0.21 -4.18 1.56
C LEU A 20 0.13 -3.83 3.02
N ASP A 21 -0.78 -4.09 3.97
CA ASP A 21 -0.48 -3.99 5.41
C ASP A 21 0.49 -5.08 5.89
N LEU A 22 0.44 -6.28 5.31
CA LEU A 22 1.37 -7.38 5.60
C LEU A 22 2.76 -7.15 4.99
N VAL A 23 2.85 -6.27 4.00
CA VAL A 23 4.09 -5.92 3.30
C VAL A 23 4.84 -4.81 4.05
N GLY A 24 4.14 -3.99 4.85
CA GLY A 24 4.66 -2.71 5.32
C GLY A 24 4.82 -1.71 4.16
N TYR A 25 3.86 -1.74 3.22
CA TYR A 25 3.91 -0.92 2.01
C TYR A 25 3.80 0.58 2.33
N ALA A 26 4.74 1.35 1.79
CA ALA A 26 4.65 2.80 1.67
C ALA A 26 5.19 3.22 0.30
N ASP A 27 4.86 4.44 -0.14
CA ASP A 27 5.52 5.08 -1.28
C ASP A 27 6.92 5.63 -0.89
N GLN A 28 7.47 5.14 0.23
CA GLN A 28 8.78 5.50 0.78
C GLN A 28 9.56 4.27 1.26
N VAL A 29 10.88 4.36 1.13
CA VAL A 29 11.89 3.50 1.74
C VAL A 29 12.72 4.34 2.71
N GLY A 30 13.42 3.71 3.66
CA GLY A 30 14.17 4.43 4.69
C GLY A 30 13.49 4.44 6.05
N THR A 31 14.28 4.25 7.10
CA THR A 31 13.84 4.32 8.51
C THR A 31 14.05 5.71 9.09
N SER A 32 15.29 6.20 9.06
CA SER A 32 15.65 7.54 9.53
C SER A 32 15.44 8.66 8.51
N ASN A 33 15.17 8.31 7.25
CA ASN A 33 15.07 9.26 6.14
C ASN A 33 13.83 8.99 5.30
N ASN A 34 13.11 10.06 4.93
CA ASN A 34 11.90 9.97 4.12
C ASN A 34 12.24 9.88 2.62
N VAL A 35 12.73 8.73 2.16
CA VAL A 35 13.18 8.54 0.78
C VAL A 35 12.04 8.00 -0.07
N PHE A 36 11.70 8.69 -1.15
CA PHE A 36 10.61 8.26 -2.02
C PHE A 36 10.97 6.99 -2.80
N ALA A 37 10.10 5.99 -2.75
CA ALA A 37 10.25 4.74 -3.46
C ALA A 37 9.61 4.85 -4.84
N GLN A 38 10.35 5.41 -5.81
CA GLN A 38 9.84 5.81 -7.14
C GLN A 38 9.07 4.73 -7.89
N HIS A 39 9.37 3.46 -7.63
CA HIS A 39 8.78 2.33 -8.33
C HIS A 39 7.85 1.47 -7.47
N ALA A 40 7.60 1.85 -6.20
CA ALA A 40 6.78 1.06 -5.28
C ALA A 40 5.34 0.88 -5.75
N TRP A 41 4.74 1.89 -6.39
CA TRP A 41 3.37 1.83 -6.92
C TRP A 41 3.12 0.65 -7.88
N ARG A 42 4.14 0.16 -8.59
CA ARG A 42 3.99 -0.99 -9.49
C ARG A 42 3.69 -2.27 -8.72
N TYR A 43 4.26 -2.44 -7.54
CA TYR A 43 3.94 -3.56 -6.67
C TYR A 43 2.49 -3.46 -6.17
N ARG A 44 2.04 -2.27 -5.75
CA ARG A 44 0.63 -2.03 -5.38
C ARG A 44 -0.32 -2.42 -6.52
N ASP A 45 -0.05 -1.95 -7.73
CA ASP A 45 -0.91 -2.23 -8.89
C ASP A 45 -0.85 -3.71 -9.30
N TYR A 46 0.31 -4.36 -9.21
CA TYR A 46 0.43 -5.81 -9.38
C TYR A 46 -0.43 -6.58 -8.38
N VAL A 47 -0.44 -6.18 -7.11
CA VAL A 47 -1.27 -6.82 -6.08
C VAL A 47 -2.76 -6.61 -6.40
N ILE A 48 -3.17 -5.39 -6.76
CA ILE A 48 -4.56 -5.10 -7.18
C ILE A 48 -4.99 -6.01 -8.34
N ASN A 49 -4.15 -6.11 -9.38
CA ASN A 49 -4.44 -6.94 -10.55
C ASN A 49 -4.49 -8.43 -10.19
N THR A 50 -3.54 -8.92 -9.38
CA THR A 50 -3.53 -10.31 -8.88
C THR A 50 -4.86 -10.70 -8.23
N PHE A 51 -5.41 -9.85 -7.36
CA PHE A 51 -6.71 -10.12 -6.73
C PHE A 51 -7.87 -10.00 -7.73
N ASN A 52 -7.84 -9.05 -8.66
CA ASN A 52 -8.87 -8.89 -9.69
C ASN A 52 -8.90 -10.07 -10.66
N ASP A 53 -7.75 -10.61 -11.02
CA ASP A 53 -7.61 -11.75 -11.93
C ASP A 53 -7.82 -13.10 -11.22
N ASP A 54 -7.99 -13.07 -9.89
CA ASP A 54 -8.11 -14.27 -9.04
C ASP A 54 -6.95 -15.25 -9.23
N LYS A 55 -5.73 -14.71 -9.32
CA LYS A 55 -4.51 -15.52 -9.45
C LYS A 55 -4.49 -16.56 -8.32
N PRO A 56 -4.23 -17.85 -8.63
CA PRO A 56 -4.05 -18.87 -7.60
C PRO A 56 -3.06 -18.42 -6.52
N PHE A 57 -3.49 -18.43 -5.27
CA PHE A 57 -2.72 -17.84 -4.18
C PHE A 57 -1.36 -18.53 -3.96
N ASP A 58 -1.25 -19.82 -4.27
CA ASP A 58 0.03 -20.55 -4.26
C ASP A 58 1.01 -20.04 -5.32
N THR A 59 0.52 -19.66 -6.50
CA THR A 59 1.32 -19.00 -7.53
C THR A 59 1.75 -17.61 -7.07
N PHE A 60 0.82 -16.85 -6.49
CA PHE A 60 1.13 -15.55 -5.88
C PHE A 60 2.24 -15.66 -4.82
N ILE A 61 2.14 -16.60 -3.87
CA ILE A 61 3.19 -16.90 -2.87
C ILE A 61 4.55 -17.11 -3.54
N ARG A 62 4.58 -17.95 -4.59
CA ARG A 62 5.83 -18.28 -5.28
C ARG A 62 6.47 -17.07 -5.93
N GLU A 63 5.66 -16.23 -6.58
CA GLU A 63 6.12 -14.98 -7.17
C GLU A 63 6.62 -13.98 -6.09
N GLN A 64 5.97 -13.90 -4.92
CA GLN A 64 6.43 -13.02 -3.84
C GLN A 64 7.86 -13.36 -3.35
N ILE A 65 8.18 -14.66 -3.24
CA ILE A 65 9.45 -15.13 -2.64
C ILE A 65 10.54 -15.34 -3.69
N ALA A 66 10.18 -15.79 -4.89
CA ALA A 66 11.13 -16.24 -5.92
C ALA A 66 10.76 -15.76 -7.34
N GLY A 67 9.98 -14.69 -7.46
CA GLY A 67 9.46 -14.23 -8.74
C GLY A 67 10.53 -13.86 -9.78
N ASP A 68 11.70 -13.39 -9.37
CA ASP A 68 12.84 -13.14 -10.25
C ASP A 68 13.47 -14.44 -10.80
N LEU A 69 13.48 -15.50 -9.99
CA LEU A 69 13.97 -16.83 -10.39
C LEU A 69 12.97 -17.55 -11.29
N ILE A 70 11.66 -17.38 -11.04
CA ILE A 70 10.59 -17.95 -11.85
C ILE A 70 10.49 -17.22 -13.20
N ALA A 71 10.70 -15.90 -13.21
CA ALA A 71 10.67 -15.07 -14.41
C ALA A 71 11.71 -15.49 -15.47
N ALA A 72 12.76 -16.21 -15.10
CA ALA A 72 13.72 -16.76 -16.05
C ALA A 72 13.10 -17.83 -16.99
N ASP A 73 12.07 -18.54 -16.52
CA ASP A 73 11.40 -19.62 -17.25
C ASP A 73 10.17 -19.13 -18.04
N ILE A 74 9.71 -17.89 -17.79
CA ILE A 74 8.48 -17.34 -18.40
C ILE A 74 8.79 -16.69 -19.75
N ARG A 75 8.12 -17.15 -20.81
CA ARG A 75 8.23 -16.58 -22.17
C ARG A 75 7.33 -15.37 -22.40
N ASP A 76 6.13 -15.38 -21.81
CA ASP A 76 5.19 -14.27 -21.95
C ASP A 76 5.73 -13.03 -21.21
N VAL A 77 5.78 -11.89 -21.92
CA VAL A 77 6.44 -10.69 -21.42
C VAL A 77 5.71 -10.09 -20.23
N GLU A 78 4.38 -10.09 -20.24
CA GLU A 78 3.57 -9.48 -19.19
C GLU A 78 3.59 -10.34 -17.92
N GLN A 79 3.48 -11.66 -18.05
CA GLN A 79 3.64 -12.60 -16.94
C GLN A 79 5.04 -12.53 -16.35
N ARG A 80 6.08 -12.40 -17.20
CA ARG A 80 7.46 -12.24 -16.74
C ARG A 80 7.65 -10.94 -15.96
N ALA A 81 7.08 -9.84 -16.45
CA ALA A 81 7.10 -8.55 -15.76
C ALA A 81 6.33 -8.60 -14.43
N ALA A 82 5.18 -9.27 -14.38
CA ALA A 82 4.40 -9.48 -13.16
C ALA A 82 5.18 -10.29 -12.12
N SER A 83 5.83 -11.39 -12.53
CA SER A 83 6.67 -12.23 -11.67
C SER A 83 7.86 -11.45 -11.10
N LEU A 84 8.53 -10.62 -11.91
CA LEU A 84 9.60 -9.74 -11.41
C LEU A 84 9.07 -8.71 -10.40
N THR A 85 7.94 -8.08 -10.72
CA THR A 85 7.30 -7.06 -9.87
C THR A 85 6.90 -7.61 -8.50
N ALA A 86 6.47 -8.86 -8.44
CA ALA A 86 6.07 -9.55 -7.21
C ALA A 86 7.17 -9.58 -6.13
N THR A 87 8.44 -9.59 -6.54
CA THR A 87 9.57 -9.58 -5.60
C THR A 87 9.70 -8.28 -4.80
N GLY A 88 8.94 -7.24 -5.15
CA GLY A 88 8.78 -6.06 -4.32
C GLY A 88 8.35 -6.37 -2.88
N PHE A 89 7.73 -7.53 -2.62
CA PHE A 89 7.46 -8.06 -1.28
C PHE A 89 8.70 -8.09 -0.37
N LEU A 90 9.83 -8.52 -0.92
CA LEU A 90 11.10 -8.68 -0.21
C LEU A 90 11.87 -7.37 -0.07
N VAL A 91 11.50 -6.34 -0.85
CA VAL A 91 12.22 -5.05 -0.89
C VAL A 91 11.47 -3.93 -0.17
N LEU A 92 10.16 -3.81 -0.40
CA LEU A 92 9.37 -2.70 0.12
C LEU A 92 9.13 -2.87 1.61
N GLY A 93 9.70 -2.00 2.44
CA GLY A 93 9.62 -2.08 3.89
C GLY A 93 10.45 -0.99 4.56
N ASP A 94 10.65 -1.14 5.86
CA ASP A 94 11.39 -0.20 6.68
C ASP A 94 12.89 -0.51 6.67
N ILE A 95 13.58 -0.18 5.57
CA ILE A 95 15.02 -0.45 5.39
C ILE A 95 15.85 0.76 5.82
N GLU A 96 16.81 0.57 6.74
CA GLU A 96 17.72 1.64 7.18
C GLU A 96 18.86 1.88 6.18
N ILE A 97 18.55 2.57 5.09
CA ILE A 97 19.48 2.79 3.96
C ILE A 97 20.68 3.69 4.28
N VAL A 98 20.77 4.31 5.46
CA VAL A 98 21.96 5.02 5.93
C VAL A 98 22.77 4.27 6.97
N GLU A 99 22.46 3.00 7.24
CA GLU A 99 23.21 2.18 8.19
C GLU A 99 24.68 2.09 7.76
N SER A 100 25.57 2.62 8.60
CA SER A 100 27.01 2.65 8.36
C SER A 100 27.64 1.25 8.42
N ASP A 101 27.14 0.38 9.32
CA ASP A 101 27.57 -1.00 9.40
C ASP A 101 26.82 -1.87 8.40
N LYS A 102 27.40 -2.06 7.21
CA LYS A 102 26.78 -2.85 6.14
C LYS A 102 26.54 -4.32 6.51
N ALA A 103 27.27 -4.87 7.48
CA ALA A 103 26.99 -6.20 7.99
C ALA A 103 25.68 -6.23 8.78
N LYS A 104 25.45 -5.20 9.63
CA LYS A 104 24.18 -5.01 10.34
C LYS A 104 23.02 -4.81 9.37
N LEU A 105 23.17 -3.94 8.38
CA LEU A 105 22.15 -3.70 7.35
C LEU A 105 21.71 -5.00 6.66
N LEU A 106 22.67 -5.84 6.26
CA LEU A 106 22.38 -7.12 5.60
C LEU A 106 21.60 -8.06 6.52
N VAL A 107 22.02 -8.23 7.77
CA VAL A 107 21.35 -9.13 8.73
C VAL A 107 19.95 -8.63 9.07
N ASP A 108 19.75 -7.32 9.22
CA ASP A 108 18.44 -6.74 9.50
C ASP A 108 17.47 -6.88 8.30
N ILE A 109 17.95 -6.75 7.05
CA ILE A 109 17.14 -7.03 5.85
C ILE A 109 16.70 -8.49 5.82
N VAL A 110 17.62 -9.43 6.11
CA VAL A 110 17.31 -10.87 6.16
C VAL A 110 16.25 -11.18 7.21
N ASP A 111 16.37 -10.59 8.40
CA ASP A 111 15.41 -10.72 9.49
C ASP A 111 14.03 -10.19 9.08
N GLN A 112 13.97 -9.01 8.46
CA GLN A 112 12.71 -8.45 7.94
C GLN A 112 12.06 -9.34 6.88
N GLN A 113 12.84 -9.88 5.94
CA GLN A 113 12.33 -10.79 4.89
C GLN A 113 11.80 -12.09 5.48
N LEU A 114 12.52 -12.67 6.45
CA LEU A 114 12.10 -13.88 7.14
C LEU A 114 10.84 -13.62 7.99
N ASN A 115 10.77 -12.49 8.68
CA ASN A 115 9.60 -12.09 9.45
C ASN A 115 8.37 -11.87 8.56
N LYS A 116 8.53 -11.21 7.41
CA LYS A 116 7.45 -11.05 6.42
C LYS A 116 6.91 -12.38 5.95
N VAL A 117 7.78 -13.30 5.54
CA VAL A 117 7.37 -14.64 5.08
C VAL A 117 6.71 -15.43 6.22
N GLY A 118 7.29 -15.39 7.42
CA GLY A 118 6.77 -16.04 8.62
C GLY A 118 5.36 -15.56 8.99
N LYS A 119 5.17 -14.24 9.14
CA LYS A 119 3.87 -13.66 9.50
C LYS A 119 2.84 -13.79 8.38
N ALA A 120 3.19 -13.42 7.15
CA ALA A 120 2.22 -13.36 6.06
C ALA A 120 1.68 -14.74 5.67
N PHE A 121 2.56 -15.75 5.61
CA PHE A 121 2.18 -17.07 5.11
C PHE A 121 2.07 -18.13 6.20
N LEU A 122 3.00 -18.18 7.15
CA LEU A 122 3.02 -19.26 8.16
C LEU A 122 2.25 -18.92 9.43
N GLY A 123 1.92 -17.63 9.64
CA GLY A 123 1.34 -17.14 10.89
C GLY A 123 2.29 -17.35 12.06
N LEU A 124 3.60 -17.18 11.87
CA LEU A 124 4.63 -17.39 12.89
C LEU A 124 5.53 -16.17 13.01
N THR A 125 5.95 -15.86 14.24
CA THR A 125 6.94 -14.83 14.55
C THR A 125 8.31 -15.49 14.79
N LEU A 126 9.21 -15.38 13.83
CA LEU A 126 10.52 -16.05 13.89
C LEU A 126 11.62 -15.17 14.51
N GLU A 127 11.37 -13.87 14.70
CA GLU A 127 12.36 -12.86 15.10
C GLU A 127 13.04 -13.17 16.45
N CYS A 128 12.30 -13.69 17.45
CA CYS A 128 12.89 -14.06 18.74
C CYS A 128 13.99 -15.13 18.59
N ALA A 129 13.87 -16.00 17.58
CA ALA A 129 14.84 -17.06 17.33
C ALA A 129 16.19 -16.55 16.78
N ARG A 130 16.29 -15.25 16.44
CA ARG A 130 17.52 -14.60 15.96
C ARG A 130 18.63 -14.68 17.01
N CYS A 131 18.31 -14.37 18.26
CA CYS A 131 19.30 -14.21 19.33
C CYS A 131 19.44 -15.45 20.23
N HIS A 132 18.37 -16.22 20.41
CA HIS A 132 18.31 -17.42 21.24
C HIS A 132 17.23 -18.37 20.70
N ASP A 133 17.13 -19.62 21.18
CA ASP A 133 15.98 -20.49 20.81
C ASP A 133 14.66 -19.82 21.19
N HIS A 134 13.65 -19.90 20.32
CA HIS A 134 12.40 -19.20 20.54
C HIS A 134 11.80 -19.56 21.91
N LYS A 135 11.34 -18.54 22.66
CA LYS A 135 10.98 -18.69 24.08
C LYS A 135 9.86 -19.71 24.33
N PHE A 136 8.91 -19.80 23.41
CA PHE A 136 7.69 -20.60 23.57
C PHE A 136 7.54 -21.67 22.49
N ASP A 137 7.60 -21.27 21.22
CA ASP A 137 7.54 -22.21 20.10
C ASP A 137 8.77 -23.11 19.99
N PRO A 138 8.64 -24.34 19.47
CA PRO A 138 9.74 -25.27 19.20
C PRO A 138 10.52 -24.86 17.94
N VAL A 139 10.99 -23.62 17.92
CA VAL A 139 11.81 -23.03 16.84
C VAL A 139 13.19 -22.75 17.40
N SER A 140 14.15 -23.60 17.04
CA SER A 140 15.53 -23.38 17.45
C SER A 140 16.14 -22.19 16.70
N GLN A 141 17.15 -21.57 17.31
CA GLN A 141 18.01 -20.59 16.64
C GLN A 141 18.59 -21.18 15.35
N ARG A 142 18.93 -22.46 15.35
CA ARG A 142 19.41 -23.16 14.15
C ARG A 142 18.36 -23.14 13.03
N ASP A 143 17.08 -23.36 13.33
CA ASP A 143 16.01 -23.30 12.32
C ASP A 143 15.87 -21.88 11.74
N TYR A 144 15.98 -20.85 12.59
CA TYR A 144 16.02 -19.46 12.14
C TYR A 144 17.15 -19.23 11.14
N TYR A 145 18.41 -19.56 11.48
CA TYR A 145 19.55 -19.32 10.58
C TYR A 145 19.52 -20.21 9.32
N ALA A 146 18.93 -21.41 9.41
CA ALA A 146 18.71 -22.26 8.25
C ALA A 146 17.77 -21.59 7.23
N MET A 147 16.68 -20.96 7.69
CA MET A 147 15.78 -20.21 6.83
C MET A 147 16.37 -18.86 6.39
N ALA A 148 17.00 -18.13 7.31
CA ALA A 148 17.66 -16.85 7.03
C ALA A 148 18.71 -16.97 5.92
N GLY A 149 19.37 -18.13 5.82
CA GLY A 149 20.31 -18.42 4.74
C GLY A 149 19.74 -18.35 3.32
N PHE A 150 18.43 -18.53 3.11
CA PHE A 150 17.81 -18.33 1.80
C PHE A 150 17.88 -16.84 1.38
N PHE A 151 17.59 -15.95 2.31
CA PHE A 151 17.57 -14.49 2.10
C PHE A 151 18.95 -13.86 2.17
N HIS A 152 19.87 -14.42 2.95
CA HIS A 152 21.27 -14.01 2.93
C HIS A 152 21.91 -14.18 1.54
N GLY A 153 21.41 -15.12 0.73
CA GLY A 153 21.78 -15.30 -0.68
C GLY A 153 21.07 -14.35 -1.66
N THR A 154 20.37 -13.32 -1.17
CA THR A 154 19.50 -12.44 -1.98
C THR A 154 19.97 -10.99 -1.86
N SER A 155 20.35 -10.39 -2.99
CA SER A 155 20.65 -8.97 -3.09
C SER A 155 19.36 -8.15 -3.13
N THR A 156 19.23 -7.25 -2.15
CA THR A 156 18.07 -6.34 -1.99
C THR A 156 18.47 -4.87 -2.04
N VAL A 157 19.66 -4.56 -1.54
CA VAL A 157 20.24 -3.22 -1.51
C VAL A 157 21.67 -3.25 -2.04
N PHE A 158 22.17 -2.09 -2.46
CA PHE A 158 23.57 -1.89 -2.81
C PHE A 158 24.12 -0.62 -2.15
N LYS A 159 25.41 -0.63 -1.80
CA LYS A 159 26.10 0.56 -1.29
C LYS A 159 26.30 1.55 -2.44
N THR A 160 25.91 2.81 -2.22
CA THR A 160 26.19 3.89 -3.15
C THR A 160 27.61 4.42 -2.94
N GLU A 161 28.15 5.17 -3.90
CA GLU A 161 29.48 5.80 -3.78
C GLU A 161 29.54 6.88 -2.68
N ARG A 162 28.41 7.26 -2.08
CA ARG A 162 28.28 8.45 -1.24
C ARG A 162 28.14 8.09 0.23
N GLY A 163 29.25 8.19 0.96
CA GLY A 163 29.26 8.05 2.41
C GLY A 163 28.64 6.72 2.88
N VAL A 164 27.67 6.83 3.79
CA VAL A 164 26.97 5.68 4.39
C VAL A 164 25.73 5.23 3.61
N TRP A 165 25.38 5.89 2.50
CA TRP A 165 24.12 5.62 1.80
C TRP A 165 24.13 4.29 1.05
N SER A 166 23.02 3.59 1.13
CA SER A 166 22.62 2.48 0.27
C SER A 166 21.36 2.84 -0.48
N ASP A 167 21.09 2.12 -1.57
CA ASP A 167 19.84 2.22 -2.29
C ASP A 167 19.24 0.82 -2.49
N VAL A 168 17.94 0.78 -2.72
CA VAL A 168 17.22 -0.45 -3.00
C VAL A 168 17.43 -0.87 -4.45
N ASN A 169 17.53 -2.17 -4.68
CA ASN A 169 17.72 -2.71 -6.02
C ASN A 169 16.58 -2.30 -6.95
N VAL A 170 16.96 -1.89 -8.16
CA VAL A 170 16.05 -1.54 -9.23
C VAL A 170 16.26 -2.49 -10.40
N ILE A 171 15.16 -3.04 -10.92
CA ILE A 171 15.17 -4.00 -12.03
C ILE A 171 14.35 -3.42 -13.17
N GLU A 172 14.92 -3.45 -14.38
CA GLU A 172 14.19 -3.15 -15.60
C GLU A 172 13.26 -4.31 -15.97
N LEU A 173 12.01 -3.97 -16.27
CA LEU A 173 11.02 -4.92 -16.73
C LEU A 173 11.16 -5.16 -18.23
N PRO A 174 10.89 -6.38 -18.71
CA PRO A 174 10.74 -6.62 -20.14
C PRO A 174 9.51 -5.84 -20.66
N GLU A 175 9.60 -5.38 -21.91
CA GLU A 175 8.54 -4.60 -22.56
C GLU A 175 7.95 -5.34 -23.76
N THR A 176 6.63 -5.28 -23.93
CA THR A 176 5.96 -5.72 -25.17
C THR A 176 6.34 -4.79 -26.32
N LYS A 177 6.16 -5.22 -27.58
CA LYS A 177 6.41 -4.37 -28.75
C LYS A 177 5.61 -3.06 -28.71
N SER A 178 4.37 -3.12 -28.23
CA SER A 178 3.53 -1.92 -28.04
C SER A 178 4.15 -0.97 -27.02
N GLN A 179 4.58 -1.49 -25.87
CA GLN A 179 5.22 -0.68 -24.81
C GLN A 179 6.51 -0.03 -25.29
N GLN A 180 7.35 -0.76 -26.05
CA GLN A 180 8.57 -0.21 -26.65
C GLN A 180 8.25 0.93 -27.63
N THR A 181 7.21 0.76 -28.46
CA THR A 181 6.76 1.78 -29.42
C THR A 181 6.24 3.02 -28.70
N ASP A 182 5.42 2.84 -27.65
CA ASP A 182 4.91 3.94 -26.82
C ASP A 182 6.02 4.65 -26.05
N ARG A 183 7.05 3.93 -25.59
CA ARG A 183 8.24 4.52 -24.98
C ARG A 183 9.04 5.33 -26.00
N ALA A 184 9.34 4.77 -27.18
CA ALA A 184 10.07 5.48 -28.23
C ALA A 184 9.35 6.77 -28.67
N ARG A 185 8.00 6.75 -28.77
CA ARG A 185 7.21 7.96 -29.01
C ARG A 185 7.44 9.00 -27.92
N ARG A 186 7.31 8.61 -26.64
CA ARG A 186 7.52 9.52 -25.50
C ARG A 186 8.94 10.05 -25.41
N GLU A 187 9.95 9.24 -25.72
CA GLU A 187 11.36 9.66 -25.78
C GLU A 187 11.58 10.75 -26.82
N LYS A 188 10.97 10.61 -28.01
CA LYS A 188 11.03 11.63 -29.06
C LYS A 188 10.35 12.94 -28.63
N GLU A 189 9.12 12.88 -28.14
CA GLU A 189 8.36 14.05 -27.64
C GLU A 189 9.12 14.77 -26.50
N HIS A 190 9.76 13.97 -25.62
CA HIS A 190 10.58 14.46 -24.53
C HIS A 190 11.84 15.18 -25.01
N ALA A 191 12.58 14.58 -25.96
CA ALA A 191 13.78 15.16 -26.54
C ALA A 191 13.50 16.48 -27.28
N GLU A 192 12.38 16.56 -28.00
CA GLU A 192 11.92 17.80 -28.66
C GLU A 192 11.61 18.89 -27.63
N THR A 193 10.93 18.54 -26.54
CA THR A 193 10.62 19.46 -25.43
C THR A 193 11.88 19.99 -24.75
N LEU A 194 12.83 19.10 -24.42
CA LEU A 194 14.11 19.48 -23.82
C LEU A 194 14.92 20.39 -24.75
N THR A 195 14.97 20.08 -26.05
CA THR A 195 15.65 20.91 -27.05
C THR A 195 15.04 22.31 -27.11
N ARG A 196 13.71 22.40 -27.12
CA ARG A 196 12.99 23.68 -27.10
C ARG A 196 13.34 24.51 -25.86
N TRP A 197 13.27 23.92 -24.67
CA TRP A 197 13.60 24.64 -23.43
C TRP A 197 15.07 25.03 -23.34
N LYS A 198 16.00 24.18 -23.78
CA LYS A 198 17.43 24.53 -23.83
C LYS A 198 17.69 25.71 -24.78
N ARG A 199 17.03 25.73 -25.94
CA ARG A 199 17.10 26.86 -26.89
C ARG A 199 16.51 28.14 -26.28
N GLU A 200 15.36 28.05 -25.64
CA GLU A 200 14.73 29.19 -24.96
C GLU A 200 15.60 29.73 -23.82
N GLN A 201 16.20 28.84 -23.02
CA GLN A 201 17.12 29.22 -21.95
C GLN A 201 18.33 29.97 -22.50
N LYS A 202 18.91 29.49 -23.62
CA LYS A 202 20.02 30.17 -24.29
C LYS A 202 19.60 31.56 -24.78
N GLN A 203 18.48 31.68 -25.48
CA GLN A 203 17.97 32.97 -25.96
C GLN A 203 17.69 33.97 -24.83
N ALA A 204 17.11 33.50 -23.72
CA ALA A 204 16.89 34.33 -22.54
C ALA A 204 18.22 34.77 -21.90
N GLY A 205 19.23 33.90 -21.88
CA GLY A 205 20.59 34.20 -21.44
C GLY A 205 21.26 35.26 -22.31
N ASP A 206 21.23 35.08 -23.63
CA ASP A 206 21.81 36.02 -24.60
C ASP A 206 21.15 37.40 -24.47
N ARG A 207 19.82 37.45 -24.35
CA ARG A 207 19.07 38.69 -24.12
C ARG A 207 19.40 39.34 -22.78
N ARG A 208 19.56 38.56 -21.70
CA ARG A 208 19.99 39.08 -20.40
C ARG A 208 21.36 39.76 -20.51
N SER A 209 22.32 39.11 -21.19
CA SER A 209 23.65 39.68 -21.42
C SER A 209 23.62 40.95 -22.25
N GLU A 210 22.70 41.07 -23.22
CA GLU A 210 22.47 42.31 -23.96
C GLU A 210 21.92 43.43 -23.05
N LEU A 211 20.94 43.12 -22.20
CA LEU A 211 20.37 44.06 -21.24
C LEU A 211 21.42 44.52 -20.21
N ASP A 212 22.27 43.60 -19.72
CA ASP A 212 23.40 43.89 -18.83
C ASP A 212 24.33 44.96 -19.45
N LYS A 213 24.62 44.84 -20.76
CA LYS A 213 25.44 45.83 -21.50
C LYS A 213 24.74 47.18 -21.63
N ARG A 214 23.44 47.20 -21.98
CA ARG A 214 22.67 48.44 -22.13
C ARG A 214 22.57 49.21 -20.81
N LEU A 215 22.30 48.52 -19.70
CA LEU A 215 22.24 49.10 -18.36
C LEU A 215 23.58 49.69 -17.88
N GLY A 216 24.70 49.28 -18.47
CA GLY A 216 26.01 49.88 -18.26
C GLY A 216 26.16 51.29 -18.83
N ASN A 217 25.26 51.74 -19.71
CA ASN A 217 25.27 53.09 -20.24
C ASN A 217 24.79 54.10 -19.17
N LYS A 218 25.58 55.15 -18.93
CA LYS A 218 25.29 56.20 -17.95
C LYS A 218 24.29 57.24 -18.45
N ASP A 219 24.04 57.30 -19.76
CA ASP A 219 23.17 58.31 -20.40
C ASP A 219 21.69 57.88 -20.48
N LEU A 220 21.31 56.78 -19.84
CA LEU A 220 19.92 56.31 -19.80
C LEU A 220 19.06 57.20 -18.90
N SER A 221 17.86 57.56 -19.36
CA SER A 221 16.86 58.16 -18.49
C SER A 221 16.41 57.17 -17.40
N LYS A 222 15.88 57.69 -16.29
CA LYS A 222 15.37 56.87 -15.18
C LYS A 222 14.32 55.84 -15.66
N ASP A 223 13.36 56.30 -16.47
CA ASP A 223 12.28 55.45 -16.98
C ASP A 223 12.79 54.34 -17.92
N GLU A 224 13.82 54.61 -18.72
CA GLU A 224 14.44 53.59 -19.57
C GLU A 224 15.20 52.55 -18.74
N ARG A 225 15.92 53.00 -17.72
CA ARG A 225 16.64 52.11 -16.80
C ARG A 225 15.68 51.19 -16.06
N ASP A 226 14.60 51.72 -15.49
CA ASP A 226 13.60 50.93 -14.77
C ASP A 226 12.94 49.86 -15.67
N LYS A 227 12.66 50.20 -16.93
CA LYS A 227 12.13 49.23 -17.92
C LYS A 227 13.12 48.12 -18.25
N LEU A 228 14.39 48.47 -18.46
CA LEU A 228 15.45 47.51 -18.77
C LEU A 228 15.75 46.59 -17.57
N GLU A 229 15.74 47.13 -16.35
CA GLU A 229 15.89 46.34 -15.12
C GLU A 229 14.73 45.37 -14.92
N LYS A 230 13.50 45.80 -15.19
CA LYS A 230 12.33 44.92 -15.18
C LYS A 230 12.45 43.79 -16.21
N GLU A 231 12.78 44.10 -17.47
CA GLU A 231 12.97 43.05 -18.49
C GLU A 231 14.10 42.09 -18.09
N ARG A 232 15.21 42.62 -17.57
CA ARG A 232 16.34 41.80 -17.11
C ARG A 232 15.92 40.84 -16.00
N LYS A 233 15.13 41.31 -15.03
CA LYS A 233 14.58 40.49 -13.95
C LYS A 233 13.67 39.40 -14.52
N ASP A 234 12.76 39.75 -15.44
CA ASP A 234 11.86 38.79 -16.08
C ASP A 234 12.66 37.71 -16.85
N ARG A 235 13.76 38.07 -17.52
CA ARG A 235 14.66 37.09 -18.17
C ARG A 235 15.36 36.19 -17.15
N LEU A 236 15.84 36.75 -16.05
CA LEU A 236 16.49 35.98 -15.00
C LEU A 236 15.52 34.98 -14.35
N ASP A 237 14.31 35.42 -14.04
CA ASP A 237 13.23 34.58 -13.50
C ASP A 237 12.87 33.47 -14.50
N ARG A 238 12.78 33.78 -15.79
CA ARG A 238 12.51 32.79 -16.83
C ARG A 238 13.64 31.78 -16.98
N ILE A 239 14.90 32.20 -16.91
CA ILE A 239 16.06 31.29 -16.91
C ILE A 239 15.95 30.33 -15.72
N GLY A 240 15.69 30.85 -14.51
CA GLY A 240 15.52 30.04 -13.30
C GLY A 240 14.37 29.02 -13.40
N GLN A 241 13.25 29.40 -14.01
CA GLN A 241 12.16 28.46 -14.30
C GLN A 241 12.60 27.39 -15.30
N LEU A 242 13.31 27.77 -16.38
CA LEU A 242 13.75 26.84 -17.41
C LEU A 242 14.78 25.84 -16.90
N ASN A 243 15.78 26.23 -16.10
CA ASN A 243 16.69 25.20 -15.56
C ASN A 243 16.03 24.30 -14.50
N LYS A 244 15.00 24.75 -13.76
CA LYS A 244 14.14 23.83 -12.98
C LYS A 244 13.41 22.82 -13.87
N LEU A 245 12.77 23.28 -14.95
CA LEU A 245 12.05 22.41 -15.90
C LEU A 245 12.98 21.43 -16.62
N ILE A 246 14.14 21.91 -17.07
CA ILE A 246 15.15 21.08 -17.75
C ILE A 246 15.73 20.04 -16.80
N LEU A 247 16.08 20.40 -15.56
CA LEU A 247 16.57 19.47 -14.55
C LEU A 247 15.52 18.39 -14.23
N HIS A 248 14.28 18.82 -13.99
CA HIS A 248 13.14 17.94 -13.74
C HIS A 248 12.93 16.95 -14.88
N ALA A 249 12.80 17.44 -16.12
CA ALA A 249 12.62 16.58 -17.28
C ALA A 249 13.80 15.66 -17.52
N THR A 250 15.04 16.14 -17.36
CA THR A 250 16.24 15.30 -17.51
C THR A 250 16.23 14.14 -16.50
N PHE A 251 15.82 14.39 -15.25
CA PHE A 251 15.74 13.37 -14.22
C PHE A 251 14.62 12.34 -14.49
N PHE A 252 13.46 12.81 -14.96
CA PHE A 252 12.30 11.97 -15.29
C PHE A 252 12.21 11.61 -16.77
N ALA A 253 13.36 11.52 -17.45
CA ALA A 253 13.40 11.07 -18.83
C ALA A 253 12.68 9.73 -18.98
N PRO A 254 11.86 9.54 -20.03
CA PRO A 254 11.24 8.25 -20.29
C PRO A 254 12.31 7.15 -20.32
N SER A 255 12.10 6.11 -19.51
CA SER A 255 13.00 4.96 -19.41
C SER A 255 12.20 3.68 -19.56
N VAL A 256 12.92 2.57 -19.76
CA VAL A 256 12.33 1.24 -19.57
C VAL A 256 11.65 1.20 -18.19
N PRO A 257 10.43 0.62 -18.07
CA PRO A 257 9.75 0.45 -16.80
C PRO A 257 10.64 -0.25 -15.79
N ARG A 258 10.73 0.30 -14.58
CA ARG A 258 11.56 -0.22 -13.50
C ARG A 258 10.73 -0.56 -12.27
N ILE A 259 11.17 -1.56 -11.51
CA ILE A 259 10.58 -1.99 -10.23
C ILE A 259 11.64 -2.04 -9.13
N HIS A 260 11.19 -1.95 -7.87
CA HIS A 260 12.00 -2.40 -6.74
C HIS A 260 11.85 -3.91 -6.62
N GLY A 261 12.95 -4.65 -6.69
CA GLY A 261 12.95 -6.11 -6.71
C GLY A 261 14.30 -6.69 -6.32
N VAL A 262 14.38 -8.00 -6.19
CA VAL A 262 15.60 -8.69 -5.73
C VAL A 262 16.30 -9.45 -6.85
N ARG A 263 17.57 -9.81 -6.60
CA ARG A 263 18.33 -10.77 -7.41
C ARG A 263 19.07 -11.73 -6.49
N ASP A 264 19.29 -12.97 -6.92
CA ASP A 264 20.25 -13.84 -6.22
C ASP A 264 21.67 -13.28 -6.34
N VAL A 265 22.46 -13.41 -5.26
CA VAL A 265 23.90 -13.19 -5.33
C VAL A 265 24.56 -14.31 -6.12
N GLU A 266 25.69 -14.04 -6.77
CA GLU A 266 26.37 -15.00 -7.66
C GLU A 266 26.74 -16.32 -6.95
N ASN A 267 27.20 -16.24 -5.69
CA ASN A 267 27.64 -17.38 -4.90
C ASN A 267 26.87 -17.43 -3.56
N PRO A 268 25.62 -17.91 -3.54
CA PRO A 268 24.80 -17.89 -2.33
C PRO A 268 25.31 -18.90 -1.30
N THR A 269 25.74 -18.40 -0.15
CA THR A 269 26.29 -19.21 0.96
C THR A 269 25.30 -19.38 2.11
N ALA A 270 25.56 -20.37 2.97
CA ALA A 270 24.79 -20.56 4.17
C ALA A 270 25.18 -19.51 5.23
N MET A 271 24.22 -19.07 6.04
CA MET A 271 24.44 -18.00 7.02
C MET A 271 25.16 -18.55 8.27
N ARG A 272 26.02 -17.74 8.89
CA ARG A 272 26.58 -18.03 10.21
C ARG A 272 25.67 -17.47 11.30
N ILE A 273 25.57 -18.16 12.42
CA ILE A 273 24.84 -17.67 13.59
C ILE A 273 25.44 -16.34 14.03
N THR A 274 24.64 -15.29 14.14
CA THR A 274 25.06 -14.03 14.78
C THR A 274 24.79 -14.16 16.27
N ILE A 275 25.85 -14.25 17.08
CA ILE A 275 25.75 -14.54 18.51
C ILE A 275 25.00 -13.39 19.17
N ARG A 276 23.86 -13.70 19.81
CA ARG A 276 22.93 -12.71 20.37
C ARG A 276 22.45 -11.66 19.35
N GLY A 277 22.49 -11.97 18.06
CA GLY A 277 22.08 -11.07 16.98
C GLY A 277 23.17 -10.11 16.49
N ASP A 278 24.39 -10.18 17.04
CA ASP A 278 25.51 -9.30 16.67
C ASP A 278 26.16 -9.77 15.35
N PRO A 279 26.07 -8.98 14.25
CA PRO A 279 26.61 -9.34 12.94
C PRO A 279 28.14 -9.49 12.92
N ARG A 280 28.86 -8.99 13.93
CA ARG A 280 30.33 -9.12 14.04
C ARG A 280 30.74 -10.33 14.87
N ALA A 281 29.86 -10.85 15.72
CA ALA A 281 30.11 -12.04 16.53
C ALA A 281 29.56 -13.30 15.83
N LEU A 282 30.38 -13.91 14.97
CA LEU A 282 29.97 -15.04 14.13
C LEU A 282 30.22 -16.41 14.79
N GLY A 283 29.18 -17.22 14.88
CA GLY A 283 29.22 -18.60 15.34
C GLY A 283 29.33 -19.63 14.20
N LYS A 284 28.75 -20.82 14.44
CA LYS A 284 28.73 -21.92 13.48
C LYS A 284 27.95 -21.53 12.22
N GLN A 285 28.40 -22.03 11.08
CA GLN A 285 27.64 -21.94 9.83
C GLN A 285 26.49 -22.94 9.85
N VAL A 286 25.30 -22.50 9.47
CA VAL A 286 24.09 -23.33 9.44
C VAL A 286 23.70 -23.56 7.99
N PRO A 287 23.67 -24.82 7.50
CA PRO A 287 23.17 -25.12 6.17
C PRO A 287 21.74 -24.60 5.98
N ARG A 288 21.45 -24.08 4.78
CA ARG A 288 20.09 -23.66 4.43
C ARG A 288 19.11 -24.80 4.63
N GLY A 289 17.93 -24.48 5.14
CA GLY A 289 16.94 -25.50 5.51
C GLY A 289 15.62 -24.90 5.95
N PHE A 290 14.65 -25.78 6.16
CA PHE A 290 13.26 -25.43 6.42
C PHE A 290 12.94 -25.61 7.89
N LEU A 291 11.93 -24.88 8.37
CA LEU A 291 11.46 -24.96 9.75
C LEU A 291 11.06 -26.40 10.10
N GLN A 292 11.70 -27.00 11.10
CA GLN A 292 11.53 -28.43 11.37
C GLN A 292 10.11 -28.76 11.84
N VAL A 293 9.56 -27.95 12.76
CA VAL A 293 8.21 -28.16 13.29
C VAL A 293 7.11 -28.05 12.21
N ALA A 294 7.36 -27.31 11.13
CA ALA A 294 6.41 -27.12 10.03
C ALA A 294 6.76 -27.95 8.78
N SER A 295 7.67 -28.92 8.90
CA SER A 295 8.14 -29.72 7.76
C SER A 295 7.91 -31.21 7.97
N LYS A 296 7.30 -31.87 6.98
CA LYS A 296 7.26 -33.34 6.91
C LYS A 296 8.49 -33.96 6.24
N GLY A 297 9.27 -33.14 5.53
CA GLY A 297 10.48 -33.53 4.81
C GLY A 297 11.33 -32.31 4.47
N ARG A 298 12.54 -32.52 3.93
CA ARG A 298 13.47 -31.43 3.57
C ARG A 298 13.66 -31.41 2.06
N PRO A 299 13.00 -30.48 1.33
CA PRO A 299 13.28 -30.29 -0.09
C PRO A 299 14.79 -30.14 -0.34
N SER A 300 15.30 -30.75 -1.41
CA SER A 300 16.70 -30.63 -1.78
C SER A 300 16.99 -29.22 -2.29
N ILE A 301 18.04 -28.58 -1.76
CA ILE A 301 18.45 -27.22 -2.14
C ILE A 301 19.65 -27.32 -3.08
N PRO A 302 19.57 -26.81 -4.33
CA PRO A 302 20.70 -26.82 -5.24
C PRO A 302 21.89 -26.03 -4.68
N LYS A 303 23.11 -26.60 -4.78
CA LYS A 303 24.33 -26.02 -4.18
C LYS A 303 24.68 -24.62 -4.71
N LYS A 304 24.38 -24.33 -5.99
CA LYS A 304 24.71 -23.09 -6.69
C LYS A 304 23.54 -22.09 -6.78
N GLN A 305 22.49 -22.26 -5.97
CA GLN A 305 21.32 -21.39 -5.96
C GLN A 305 21.01 -20.93 -4.53
N SER A 306 20.30 -19.80 -4.37
CA SER A 306 19.87 -19.33 -3.05
C SER A 306 19.00 -20.33 -2.32
N GLY A 307 18.23 -21.13 -3.06
CA GLY A 307 17.19 -22.00 -2.53
C GLY A 307 15.83 -21.31 -2.36
N ARG A 308 15.69 -20.03 -2.74
CA ARG A 308 14.42 -19.28 -2.61
C ARG A 308 13.27 -19.91 -3.38
N ARG A 309 13.52 -20.52 -4.54
CA ARG A 309 12.49 -21.26 -5.29
C ARG A 309 11.97 -22.46 -4.48
N GLN A 310 12.84 -23.22 -3.84
CA GLN A 310 12.43 -24.33 -2.97
C GLN A 310 11.75 -23.85 -1.70
N LEU A 311 12.19 -22.71 -1.12
CA LEU A 311 11.48 -22.06 -0.02
C LEU A 311 10.07 -21.66 -0.43
N ALA A 312 9.93 -21.02 -1.60
CA ALA A 312 8.66 -20.61 -2.17
C ALA A 312 7.68 -21.79 -2.35
N ASP A 313 8.17 -22.89 -2.92
CA ASP A 313 7.40 -24.13 -3.09
C ASP A 313 7.02 -24.76 -1.75
N TRP A 314 7.95 -24.76 -0.77
CA TRP A 314 7.68 -25.28 0.57
C TRP A 314 6.61 -24.44 1.29
N VAL A 315 6.68 -23.11 1.22
CA VAL A 315 5.65 -22.22 1.79
C VAL A 315 4.30 -22.48 1.10
N ALA A 316 4.27 -22.55 -0.23
CA ALA A 316 3.05 -22.77 -1.01
C ALA A 316 2.39 -24.14 -0.74
N THR A 317 3.17 -25.14 -0.31
CA THR A 317 2.66 -26.49 0.01
C THR A 317 2.45 -26.70 1.51
N ASN A 318 2.82 -25.73 2.36
CA ASN A 318 2.70 -25.85 3.80
C ASN A 318 1.22 -25.79 4.25
N PRO A 319 0.73 -26.73 5.09
CA PRO A 319 -0.64 -26.68 5.62
C PRO A 319 -0.95 -25.42 6.43
N LEU A 320 0.05 -24.82 7.10
CA LEU A 320 -0.13 -23.55 7.82
C LEU A 320 -0.53 -22.43 6.86
N THR A 321 0.03 -22.40 5.66
CA THR A 321 -0.27 -21.39 4.64
C THR A 321 -1.74 -21.34 4.29
N ALA A 322 -2.35 -22.49 4.02
CA ALA A 322 -3.78 -22.56 3.73
C ALA A 322 -4.63 -22.14 4.95
N ARG A 323 -4.27 -22.60 6.16
CA ARG A 323 -4.99 -22.23 7.40
C ARG A 323 -4.91 -20.73 7.70
N VAL A 324 -3.73 -20.14 7.58
CA VAL A 324 -3.49 -18.71 7.84
C VAL A 324 -4.25 -17.85 6.83
N THR A 325 -4.17 -18.17 5.53
CA THR A 325 -4.91 -17.44 4.50
C THR A 325 -6.41 -17.52 4.71
N VAL A 326 -6.96 -18.71 4.97
CA VAL A 326 -8.39 -18.88 5.28
C VAL A 326 -8.78 -18.09 6.52
N ASN A 327 -7.99 -18.14 7.59
CA ASN A 327 -8.28 -17.41 8.82
C ASN A 327 -8.27 -15.88 8.61
N ARG A 328 -7.35 -15.36 7.79
CA ARG A 328 -7.29 -13.94 7.43
C ARG A 328 -8.51 -13.52 6.61
N ILE A 329 -8.87 -14.30 5.59
CA ILE A 329 -10.07 -14.04 4.77
C ILE A 329 -11.33 -14.08 5.64
N TRP A 330 -11.45 -15.09 6.50
CA TRP A 330 -12.51 -15.18 7.50
C TRP A 330 -12.53 -13.93 8.38
N GLN A 331 -11.40 -13.53 8.94
CA GLN A 331 -11.33 -12.34 9.79
C GLN A 331 -11.81 -11.08 9.08
N LYS A 332 -11.47 -10.87 7.80
CA LYS A 332 -11.92 -9.69 7.05
C LYS A 332 -13.43 -9.70 6.78
N LEU A 333 -14.04 -10.88 6.63
CA LEU A 333 -15.46 -11.02 6.34
C LEU A 333 -16.32 -11.01 7.62
N PHE A 334 -15.86 -11.66 8.70
CA PHE A 334 -16.60 -11.86 9.95
C PHE A 334 -16.10 -10.97 11.11
N GLY A 335 -15.17 -10.04 10.85
CA GLY A 335 -14.57 -9.12 11.84
C GLY A 335 -13.50 -9.76 12.73
N GLU A 336 -13.65 -11.03 13.08
CA GLU A 336 -12.76 -11.78 13.95
C GLU A 336 -12.35 -13.11 13.31
N GLY A 337 -11.08 -13.53 13.47
CA GLY A 337 -10.59 -14.80 12.96
C GLY A 337 -11.19 -16.00 13.70
N LEU A 338 -11.11 -17.19 13.09
CA LEU A 338 -11.31 -18.45 13.81
C LEU A 338 -10.19 -18.66 14.85
N VAL A 339 -8.97 -18.23 14.50
CA VAL A 339 -7.85 -17.96 15.40
C VAL A 339 -7.75 -16.44 15.58
N ARG A 340 -8.00 -15.92 16.79
CA ARG A 340 -8.04 -14.46 17.03
C ARG A 340 -6.65 -13.81 16.99
N SER A 341 -5.61 -14.57 17.32
CA SER A 341 -4.20 -14.18 17.12
C SER A 341 -3.81 -14.33 15.64
N VAL A 342 -4.38 -13.49 14.78
CA VAL A 342 -4.32 -13.62 13.31
C VAL A 342 -2.90 -13.74 12.77
N ASP A 343 -1.93 -13.05 13.38
CA ASP A 343 -0.52 -13.06 12.99
C ASP A 343 0.35 -14.11 13.70
N TYR A 344 -0.25 -14.90 14.60
CA TYR A 344 0.48 -15.85 15.44
C TYR A 344 -0.32 -17.12 15.78
N PHE A 345 0.06 -18.22 15.15
CA PHE A 345 -0.48 -19.57 15.30
C PHE A 345 0.41 -20.46 16.19
N GLY A 346 1.42 -19.86 16.84
CA GLY A 346 2.31 -20.54 17.79
C GLY A 346 1.62 -20.94 19.09
N LEU A 347 2.37 -21.55 20.01
CA LEU A 347 1.84 -22.15 21.24
C LEU A 347 1.12 -21.16 22.18
N PRO A 348 1.65 -19.94 22.43
CA PRO A 348 0.92 -18.88 23.14
C PRO A 348 -0.26 -18.25 22.38
N GLY A 349 -0.44 -18.59 21.10
CA GLY A 349 -1.53 -18.07 20.27
C GLY A 349 -2.88 -18.67 20.65
N ASP A 350 -3.94 -18.05 20.15
CA ASP A 350 -5.30 -18.54 20.31
C ASP A 350 -5.46 -19.89 19.59
N ARG A 351 -6.09 -20.86 20.26
CA ARG A 351 -6.58 -22.06 19.57
C ARG A 351 -7.73 -21.67 18.62
N PRO A 352 -7.91 -22.38 17.49
CA PRO A 352 -9.07 -22.17 16.64
C PRO A 352 -10.36 -22.39 17.44
N SER A 353 -11.33 -21.48 17.29
CA SER A 353 -12.69 -21.67 17.82
C SER A 353 -13.39 -22.88 17.22
N HIS A 354 -13.13 -23.15 15.92
CA HIS A 354 -13.69 -24.28 15.18
C HIS A 354 -12.57 -24.96 14.36
N PRO A 355 -11.79 -25.86 14.97
CA PRO A 355 -10.61 -26.44 14.32
C PRO A 355 -10.96 -27.29 13.09
N GLU A 356 -12.03 -28.08 13.13
CA GLU A 356 -12.48 -28.90 12.00
C GLU A 356 -12.97 -28.05 10.84
N LEU A 357 -13.64 -26.93 11.12
CA LEU A 357 -14.08 -25.97 10.11
C LEU A 357 -12.88 -25.31 9.42
N LEU A 358 -11.91 -24.83 10.19
CA LEU A 358 -10.69 -24.22 9.64
C LEU A 358 -9.96 -25.21 8.72
N ASP A 359 -9.85 -26.47 9.12
CA ASP A 359 -9.22 -27.52 8.32
C ASP A 359 -10.03 -27.86 7.06
N SER A 360 -11.35 -27.93 7.17
CA SER A 360 -12.22 -28.18 6.03
C SER A 360 -12.09 -27.07 4.98
N LEU A 361 -12.17 -25.81 5.42
CA LEU A 361 -12.02 -24.63 4.56
C LEU A 361 -10.62 -24.53 3.96
N ALA A 362 -9.56 -24.83 4.72
CA ALA A 362 -8.19 -24.85 4.21
C ALA A 362 -8.00 -25.91 3.13
N ARG A 363 -8.50 -27.13 3.34
CA ARG A 363 -8.45 -28.18 2.30
C ARG A 363 -9.30 -27.83 1.09
N GLN A 364 -10.48 -27.24 1.28
CA GLN A 364 -11.32 -26.77 0.18
C GLN A 364 -10.61 -25.68 -0.62
N PHE A 365 -10.01 -24.69 0.03
CA PHE A 365 -9.28 -23.61 -0.64
C PHE A 365 -8.18 -24.14 -1.56
N VAL A 366 -7.41 -25.14 -1.09
CA VAL A 366 -6.41 -25.82 -1.91
C VAL A 366 -7.05 -26.59 -3.07
N ARG A 367 -8.11 -27.38 -2.82
CA ARG A 367 -8.82 -28.14 -3.87
C ARG A 367 -9.45 -27.25 -4.94
N ASP A 368 -9.93 -26.08 -4.56
CA ASP A 368 -10.58 -25.12 -5.46
C ASP A 368 -9.56 -24.30 -6.28
N GLY A 369 -8.29 -24.68 -6.24
CA GLY A 369 -7.20 -24.08 -7.00
C GLY A 369 -6.64 -22.81 -6.37
N TRP A 370 -6.70 -22.68 -5.04
CA TRP A 370 -6.24 -21.50 -4.30
C TRP A 370 -6.92 -20.18 -4.72
N SER A 371 -8.15 -20.28 -5.25
CA SER A 371 -8.97 -19.13 -5.66
C SER A 371 -9.55 -18.43 -4.44
N GLN A 372 -9.15 -17.17 -4.24
CA GLN A 372 -9.66 -16.38 -3.13
C GLN A 372 -11.11 -15.95 -3.38
N LYS A 373 -11.47 -15.65 -4.63
CA LYS A 373 -12.86 -15.29 -4.96
C LYS A 373 -13.82 -16.45 -4.71
N LYS A 374 -13.46 -17.70 -5.04
CA LYS A 374 -14.30 -18.87 -4.73
C LYS A 374 -14.49 -19.06 -3.23
N LEU A 375 -13.42 -18.94 -2.44
CA LEU A 375 -13.50 -19.03 -0.99
C LEU A 375 -14.38 -17.91 -0.41
N ILE A 376 -14.13 -16.65 -0.81
CA ILE A 376 -14.93 -15.50 -0.36
C ILE A 376 -16.40 -15.70 -0.74
N ARG A 377 -16.69 -16.12 -1.98
CA ARG A 377 -18.05 -16.42 -2.45
C ARG A 377 -18.74 -17.45 -1.56
N SER A 378 -18.07 -18.56 -1.26
CA SER A 378 -18.58 -19.61 -0.37
C SER A 378 -18.90 -19.06 1.02
N LEU A 379 -18.00 -18.25 1.59
CA LEU A 379 -18.18 -17.66 2.91
C LEU A 379 -19.33 -16.66 2.95
N VAL A 380 -19.43 -15.73 1.99
CA VAL A 380 -20.50 -14.70 1.99
C VAL A 380 -21.88 -15.24 1.64
N LEU A 381 -21.96 -16.43 1.04
CA LEU A 381 -23.23 -17.14 0.79
C LEU A 381 -23.62 -18.10 1.92
N SER A 382 -22.78 -18.24 2.95
CA SER A 382 -23.07 -19.13 4.08
C SER A 382 -24.19 -18.56 4.96
N ARG A 383 -24.94 -19.46 5.62
CA ARG A 383 -25.90 -19.09 6.68
C ARG A 383 -25.23 -18.23 7.76
N THR A 384 -24.00 -18.57 8.14
CA THR A 384 -23.23 -17.86 9.18
C THR A 384 -22.99 -16.39 8.81
N TYR A 385 -22.71 -16.09 7.55
CA TYR A 385 -22.53 -14.71 7.08
C TYR A 385 -23.85 -13.94 7.03
N GLY A 386 -24.96 -14.63 6.74
CA GLY A 386 -26.30 -14.07 6.71
C GLY A 386 -27.00 -13.96 8.08
N LEU A 387 -26.32 -14.30 9.18
CA LEU A 387 -26.89 -14.14 10.52
C LEU A 387 -27.15 -12.66 10.83
N ALA A 388 -28.20 -12.36 11.58
CA ALA A 388 -28.43 -11.02 12.09
C ALA A 388 -27.36 -10.64 13.13
N SER A 389 -27.08 -9.34 13.27
CA SER A 389 -26.17 -8.78 14.28
C SER A 389 -26.88 -8.33 15.57
N GLY A 390 -28.16 -8.68 15.71
CA GLY A 390 -29.01 -8.34 16.86
C GLY A 390 -28.52 -8.98 18.16
N HIS A 391 -28.98 -8.45 19.29
CA HIS A 391 -28.77 -9.06 20.60
C HIS A 391 -29.84 -10.13 20.85
N ASP A 392 -29.44 -11.25 21.44
CA ASP A 392 -30.30 -12.33 21.92
C ASP A 392 -29.77 -12.78 23.30
N ASP A 393 -30.62 -12.77 24.32
CA ASP A 393 -30.18 -13.01 25.70
C ASP A 393 -29.62 -14.42 25.91
N ARG A 394 -30.19 -15.43 25.24
CA ARG A 394 -29.73 -16.82 25.36
C ARG A 394 -28.38 -17.01 24.69
N GLY A 395 -28.22 -16.51 23.47
CA GLY A 395 -26.95 -16.52 22.74
C GLY A 395 -25.85 -15.77 23.49
N HIS A 396 -26.17 -14.59 24.03
CA HIS A 396 -25.22 -13.81 24.80
C HIS A 396 -24.81 -14.49 26.11
N ALA A 397 -25.74 -15.11 26.83
CA ALA A 397 -25.40 -15.85 28.06
C ALA A 397 -24.51 -17.06 27.79
N ALA A 398 -24.69 -17.74 26.65
CA ALA A 398 -23.89 -18.92 26.28
C ALA A 398 -22.51 -18.58 25.67
N ASP A 399 -22.42 -17.51 24.88
CA ASP A 399 -21.21 -17.09 24.17
C ASP A 399 -21.14 -15.55 24.08
N PRO A 400 -20.82 -14.85 25.19
CA PRO A 400 -20.87 -13.40 25.27
C PRO A 400 -19.91 -12.72 24.29
N ASP A 401 -18.78 -13.37 24.00
CA ASP A 401 -17.74 -12.91 23.08
C ASP A 401 -18.06 -13.20 21.60
N ASN A 402 -19.19 -13.86 21.30
CA ASN A 402 -19.55 -14.34 19.96
C ASN A 402 -18.43 -15.16 19.29
N ARG A 403 -17.71 -15.98 20.07
CA ARG A 403 -16.62 -16.86 19.63
C ARG A 403 -17.13 -18.03 18.80
N LEU A 404 -18.30 -18.56 19.15
CA LEU A 404 -18.99 -19.68 18.50
C LEU A 404 -19.95 -19.24 17.38
N ARG A 405 -20.07 -17.93 17.12
CA ARG A 405 -20.80 -17.35 15.98
C ARG A 405 -22.30 -17.60 16.00
N TRP A 406 -22.98 -17.21 17.08
CA TRP A 406 -24.43 -17.21 17.13
C TRP A 406 -25.05 -15.98 16.44
N ARG A 407 -24.26 -14.93 16.18
CA ARG A 407 -24.65 -13.74 15.41
C ARG A 407 -23.53 -13.24 14.50
N MET A 408 -23.88 -12.38 13.54
CA MET A 408 -22.88 -11.65 12.78
C MET A 408 -22.26 -10.53 13.62
N ASN A 409 -20.96 -10.28 13.39
CA ASN A 409 -20.26 -9.20 14.07
C ASN A 409 -20.52 -7.87 13.36
N ARG A 410 -20.88 -6.85 14.13
CA ARG A 410 -20.86 -5.47 13.66
C ARG A 410 -19.41 -5.05 13.40
N THR A 411 -19.13 -4.55 12.20
CA THR A 411 -17.77 -4.19 11.81
C THR A 411 -17.68 -2.72 11.44
N ARG A 412 -16.71 -2.01 12.00
CA ARG A 412 -16.47 -0.61 11.65
C ARG A 412 -15.76 -0.52 10.31
N LEU A 413 -16.12 0.47 9.49
CA LEU A 413 -15.38 0.83 8.30
C LEU A 413 -13.96 1.28 8.68
N ASP A 414 -12.94 0.73 8.04
CA ASP A 414 -11.59 1.27 8.14
C ASP A 414 -11.46 2.62 7.42
N ALA A 415 -10.35 3.32 7.67
CA ALA A 415 -10.10 4.64 7.13
C ALA A 415 -10.36 4.74 5.61
N GLU A 416 -9.83 3.78 4.85
CA GLU A 416 -9.96 3.76 3.41
C GLU A 416 -11.41 3.54 2.96
N ALA A 417 -12.13 2.59 3.56
CA ALA A 417 -13.52 2.34 3.23
C ALA A 417 -14.43 3.51 3.63
N LEU A 418 -14.17 4.15 4.77
CA LEU A 418 -14.94 5.30 5.24
C LEU A 418 -14.78 6.50 4.31
N ARG A 419 -13.53 6.84 3.94
CA ARG A 419 -13.27 7.89 2.97
C ARG A 419 -13.88 7.57 1.61
N ASP A 420 -13.61 6.37 1.07
CA ASP A 420 -14.13 5.96 -0.24
C ASP A 420 -15.66 5.99 -0.27
N ALA A 421 -16.33 5.61 0.83
CA ALA A 421 -17.77 5.69 0.96
C ALA A 421 -18.26 7.15 0.89
N MET A 422 -17.63 8.09 1.62
CA MET A 422 -18.00 9.52 1.56
C MET A 422 -17.86 10.10 0.14
N VAL A 423 -16.77 9.77 -0.55
CA VAL A 423 -16.53 10.22 -1.93
C VAL A 423 -17.54 9.57 -2.90
N MET A 424 -17.90 8.31 -2.69
CA MET A 424 -18.87 7.56 -3.50
C MET A 424 -20.31 8.09 -3.32
N VAL A 425 -20.78 8.27 -2.08
CA VAL A 425 -22.15 8.72 -1.81
C VAL A 425 -22.37 10.16 -2.24
N SER A 426 -21.33 11.01 -2.16
CA SER A 426 -21.36 12.37 -2.73
C SER A 426 -21.33 12.40 -4.27
N GLY A 427 -21.18 11.26 -4.94
CA GLY A 427 -21.18 11.14 -6.41
C GLY A 427 -19.90 11.68 -7.06
N ARG A 428 -18.81 11.80 -6.31
CA ARG A 428 -17.54 12.37 -6.79
C ARG A 428 -16.48 11.33 -7.15
N LEU A 429 -16.65 10.07 -6.74
CA LEU A 429 -15.64 9.02 -6.90
C LEU A 429 -15.20 8.88 -8.37
N LYS A 430 -13.90 9.07 -8.60
CA LYS A 430 -13.29 8.94 -9.92
C LYS A 430 -12.57 7.60 -10.05
N PRO A 431 -12.66 6.93 -11.21
CA PRO A 431 -11.81 5.78 -11.49
C PRO A 431 -10.35 6.25 -11.58
N SER A 432 -9.44 5.48 -11.02
CA SER A 432 -8.00 5.65 -11.23
C SER A 432 -7.53 4.73 -12.35
N THR A 433 -6.36 4.96 -12.94
CA THR A 433 -5.68 3.98 -13.81
C THR A 433 -4.49 3.31 -13.11
N GLY A 434 -4.30 3.56 -11.81
CA GLY A 434 -3.08 3.20 -11.11
C GLY A 434 -1.97 4.22 -11.33
N GLY A 435 -0.71 3.81 -11.20
CA GLY A 435 0.44 4.70 -11.38
C GLY A 435 1.00 5.30 -10.09
N PRO A 436 2.05 6.14 -10.19
CA PRO A 436 2.70 6.75 -9.03
C PRO A 436 1.69 7.54 -8.18
N ALA A 437 1.64 7.27 -6.88
CA ALA A 437 0.74 7.99 -5.97
C ALA A 437 1.17 9.46 -5.82
N LEU A 438 2.49 9.72 -5.81
CA LEU A 438 3.03 11.08 -5.79
C LEU A 438 3.04 11.68 -7.21
N PRO A 439 2.48 12.88 -7.43
CA PRO A 439 2.49 13.55 -8.74
C PRO A 439 3.85 14.14 -9.12
N LEU A 440 4.78 13.27 -9.49
CA LEU A 440 6.14 13.65 -9.84
C LEU A 440 6.27 14.41 -11.16
N GLU A 441 5.22 14.48 -11.97
CA GLU A 441 5.19 15.34 -13.15
C GLU A 441 5.18 16.85 -12.82
N PHE A 442 4.90 17.22 -11.57
CA PHE A 442 4.92 18.61 -11.11
C PHE A 442 6.27 18.95 -10.47
N PRO A 443 7.05 19.90 -11.02
CA PRO A 443 8.30 20.35 -10.43
C PRO A 443 8.16 20.85 -8.98
N GLU A 444 6.98 21.34 -8.59
CA GLU A 444 6.69 21.81 -7.23
C GLU A 444 6.78 20.72 -6.16
N ASN A 445 6.55 19.46 -6.58
CA ASN A 445 6.67 18.26 -5.73
C ASN A 445 8.10 17.75 -5.61
N VAL A 446 9.03 18.39 -6.31
CA VAL A 446 10.41 17.97 -6.39
C VAL A 446 11.28 19.04 -5.75
N GLY A 447 12.04 18.64 -4.72
CA GLY A 447 12.97 19.51 -4.02
C GLY A 447 14.29 19.62 -4.78
N GLY A 448 15.27 18.81 -4.37
CA GLY A 448 16.58 18.71 -5.01
C GLY A 448 16.72 17.41 -5.81
N LEU A 449 17.19 17.54 -7.04
CA LEU A 449 17.46 16.42 -7.94
C LEU A 449 18.94 16.29 -8.30
N ASP A 450 19.72 17.37 -8.22
CA ASP A 450 21.14 17.30 -8.56
C ASP A 450 21.81 16.38 -7.54
N PRO A 451 22.34 15.23 -8.00
CA PRO A 451 22.98 14.30 -7.11
C PRO A 451 24.16 14.96 -6.35
N LYS A 452 24.81 15.99 -6.90
CA LYS A 452 25.91 16.69 -6.22
C LYS A 452 25.45 17.46 -4.98
N ASP A 453 24.21 17.93 -4.98
CA ASP A 453 23.66 18.81 -3.94
C ASP A 453 22.81 18.03 -2.93
N VAL A 454 22.07 17.01 -3.38
CA VAL A 454 21.13 16.24 -2.55
C VAL A 454 21.24 14.75 -2.85
N ASN A 455 21.39 13.93 -1.80
CA ASN A 455 21.41 12.48 -1.92
C ASN A 455 20.68 11.84 -0.73
N PRO A 456 19.60 11.07 -0.95
CA PRO A 456 18.89 10.82 -2.22
C PRO A 456 18.00 12.00 -2.62
N PRO A 457 17.46 12.02 -3.86
CA PRO A 457 16.56 13.06 -4.32
C PRO A 457 15.40 13.31 -3.34
N ASN A 458 15.08 14.58 -3.11
CA ASN A 458 14.08 15.00 -2.14
C ASN A 458 12.74 15.27 -2.84
N PHE A 459 11.67 14.69 -2.29
CA PHE A 459 10.31 14.85 -2.81
C PHE A 459 9.35 15.26 -1.70
N ARG A 460 8.37 16.06 -2.06
CA ARG A 460 7.31 16.52 -1.16
C ARG A 460 5.98 16.60 -1.88
N ILE A 461 4.89 16.59 -1.11
CA ILE A 461 3.55 16.75 -1.68
C ILE A 461 3.14 18.21 -1.57
N ALA A 462 3.44 18.99 -2.59
CA ALA A 462 3.04 20.40 -2.70
C ALA A 462 1.79 20.57 -3.60
N LYS A 463 1.62 19.70 -4.60
CA LYS A 463 0.59 19.79 -5.64
C LYS A 463 -0.01 18.42 -5.93
N TRP A 464 -1.34 18.34 -5.91
CA TRP A 464 -2.10 17.14 -6.26
C TRP A 464 -2.49 17.16 -7.72
N ARG A 465 -2.68 15.98 -8.35
CA ARG A 465 -3.33 15.94 -9.68
C ARG A 465 -4.79 16.35 -9.52
N PRO A 466 -5.35 17.15 -10.43
CA PRO A 466 -6.77 17.49 -10.38
C PRO A 466 -7.66 16.24 -10.33
N GLY A 467 -8.44 16.09 -9.25
CA GLY A 467 -9.36 14.96 -9.07
C GLY A 467 -8.76 13.74 -8.39
N GLN A 468 -7.45 13.71 -8.09
CA GLN A 468 -6.82 12.63 -7.33
C GLN A 468 -7.43 12.50 -5.92
N GLU A 469 -7.87 13.61 -5.35
CA GLU A 469 -8.62 13.69 -4.11
C GLU A 469 -9.98 12.97 -4.15
N PHE A 470 -10.43 12.56 -5.34
CA PHE A 470 -11.65 11.77 -5.53
C PHE A 470 -11.37 10.35 -6.04
N GLU A 471 -10.11 9.97 -6.21
CA GLU A 471 -9.76 8.56 -6.43
C GLU A 471 -9.90 7.77 -5.12
N ARG A 472 -10.01 6.44 -5.26
CA ARG A 472 -9.96 5.54 -4.11
C ARG A 472 -8.70 5.75 -3.30
N THR A 473 -8.85 5.60 -1.99
CA THR A 473 -7.81 5.90 -1.02
C THR A 473 -6.54 5.09 -1.26
N ILE A 474 -6.62 3.87 -1.81
CA ILE A 474 -5.46 3.04 -2.15
C ILE A 474 -4.48 3.69 -3.15
N TYR A 475 -4.96 4.64 -3.98
CA TYR A 475 -4.13 5.37 -4.95
C TYR A 475 -3.50 6.63 -4.38
N LEU A 476 -3.85 6.99 -3.14
CA LEU A 476 -3.23 8.12 -2.44
C LEU A 476 -1.91 7.71 -1.78
N PRO A 477 -0.92 8.62 -1.76
CA PRO A 477 0.39 8.39 -1.15
C PRO A 477 0.31 7.82 0.25
N VAL A 478 1.19 6.85 0.55
CA VAL A 478 1.41 6.32 1.89
C VAL A 478 2.79 6.76 2.38
N ILE A 479 2.79 7.57 3.44
CA ILE A 479 4.00 8.10 4.09
C ILE A 479 4.37 7.18 5.26
N ARG A 480 5.65 6.83 5.42
CA ARG A 480 6.06 5.77 6.37
C ARG A 480 6.09 6.25 7.82
N HIS A 481 6.82 7.34 8.08
CA HIS A 481 7.13 7.82 9.45
C HIS A 481 6.48 9.16 9.79
N ALA A 482 5.54 9.65 8.98
CA ALA A 482 4.85 10.91 9.21
C ALA A 482 3.34 10.81 8.91
N ALA A 483 2.62 11.87 9.28
CA ALA A 483 1.19 11.97 9.05
C ALA A 483 0.86 11.84 7.54
N GLN A 484 -0.23 11.12 7.26
CA GLN A 484 -0.75 10.96 5.91
C GLN A 484 -1.28 12.31 5.40
N PRO A 485 -0.87 12.78 4.20
CA PRO A 485 -1.13 14.14 3.75
C PRO A 485 -2.46 14.29 3.00
N GLY A 486 -2.96 15.53 2.97
CA GLY A 486 -4.04 15.95 2.08
C GLY A 486 -5.29 15.05 2.16
N PRO A 487 -5.81 14.56 1.02
CA PRO A 487 -7.02 13.73 0.99
C PRO A 487 -6.91 12.42 1.78
N ALA A 488 -5.69 11.97 2.14
CA ALA A 488 -5.46 10.76 2.93
C ALA A 488 -5.51 10.99 4.45
N VAL A 489 -5.75 12.22 4.92
CA VAL A 489 -5.67 12.62 6.35
C VAL A 489 -6.50 11.74 7.30
N LEU A 490 -7.61 11.16 6.81
CA LEU A 490 -8.48 10.30 7.60
C LEU A 490 -7.74 9.05 8.13
N ARG A 491 -6.70 8.58 7.43
CA ARG A 491 -5.81 7.50 7.89
C ARG A 491 -5.12 7.81 9.22
N ASN A 492 -4.88 9.09 9.53
CA ASN A 492 -4.24 9.49 10.79
C ASN A 492 -5.13 9.30 12.02
N VAL A 493 -6.44 9.07 11.83
CA VAL A 493 -7.44 9.08 12.90
C VAL A 493 -8.16 7.73 13.02
N PHE A 494 -8.34 7.00 11.91
CA PHE A 494 -9.14 5.77 11.86
C PHE A 494 -8.28 4.51 11.71
N ASP A 495 -7.38 4.30 12.68
CA ASP A 495 -6.60 3.07 12.90
C ASP A 495 -5.94 2.49 11.63
N PHE A 496 -5.40 3.35 10.77
CA PHE A 496 -4.55 2.90 9.65
C PHE A 496 -3.30 2.21 10.21
N SER A 497 -2.87 1.12 9.58
CA SER A 497 -1.65 0.42 9.98
C SER A 497 -0.44 1.33 9.77
N GLN A 498 0.46 1.41 10.75
CA GLN A 498 1.74 2.05 10.53
C GLN A 498 2.52 1.27 9.46
N PRO A 499 2.99 1.91 8.37
CA PRO A 499 3.68 1.19 7.29
C PRO A 499 5.02 0.57 7.71
N SER A 500 5.61 1.00 8.82
CA SER A 500 6.80 0.38 9.43
C SER A 500 6.52 -0.98 10.08
N GLN A 501 5.25 -1.36 10.26
CA GLN A 501 4.84 -2.62 10.87
C GLN A 501 4.21 -3.56 9.84
N LEU A 502 4.26 -4.87 10.14
CA LEU A 502 3.61 -5.92 9.38
C LEU A 502 2.33 -6.33 10.11
N THR A 503 1.17 -5.96 9.59
CA THR A 503 -0.08 -6.03 10.34
C THR A 503 -1.12 -6.88 9.61
N GLY A 504 -1.52 -8.00 10.21
CA GLY A 504 -2.62 -8.81 9.70
C GLY A 504 -3.98 -8.36 10.14
N LYS A 505 -4.09 -7.97 11.41
CA LYS A 505 -5.30 -7.42 12.02
C LYS A 505 -4.97 -6.06 12.62
N ARG A 506 -5.55 -5.00 12.04
CA ARG A 506 -5.43 -3.66 12.59
C ARG A 506 -6.15 -3.57 13.94
N PRO A 507 -5.65 -2.78 14.91
CA PRO A 507 -6.43 -2.43 16.08
C PRO A 507 -7.69 -1.67 15.65
N VAL A 508 -8.74 -1.74 16.46
CA VAL A 508 -9.99 -1.00 16.25
C VAL A 508 -10.25 -0.22 17.53
N THR A 509 -10.04 1.09 17.49
CA THR A 509 -10.26 1.97 18.64
C THR A 509 -11.62 2.67 18.54
N ALA A 510 -12.16 3.11 19.69
CA ALA A 510 -13.34 3.95 19.75
C ALA A 510 -13.00 5.15 20.65
N VAL A 511 -12.42 6.19 20.05
CA VAL A 511 -11.89 7.35 20.77
C VAL A 511 -12.63 8.64 20.38
N PRO A 512 -12.83 9.60 21.30
CA PRO A 512 -13.54 10.84 21.01
C PRO A 512 -12.98 11.63 19.82
N THR A 513 -11.66 11.56 19.58
CA THR A 513 -10.99 12.23 18.46
C THR A 513 -11.52 11.79 17.09
N GLN A 514 -11.97 10.54 16.94
CA GLN A 514 -12.60 10.06 15.70
C GLN A 514 -13.96 10.71 15.46
N ALA A 515 -14.81 10.79 16.48
CA ALA A 515 -16.10 11.47 16.40
C ALA A 515 -15.92 12.98 16.15
N LEU A 516 -14.99 13.62 16.89
CA LEU A 516 -14.65 15.02 16.69
C LEU A 516 -14.13 15.30 15.29
N PHE A 517 -13.33 14.41 14.70
CA PHE A 517 -12.89 14.54 13.32
C PHE A 517 -14.08 14.55 12.35
N LEU A 518 -15.02 13.60 12.47
CA LEU A 518 -16.20 13.54 11.60
C LEU A 518 -17.07 14.80 11.73
N MET A 519 -17.22 15.34 12.94
CA MET A 519 -18.03 16.54 13.20
C MET A 519 -17.35 17.85 12.74
N ASN A 520 -16.01 17.92 12.72
CA ASN A 520 -15.32 19.19 12.52
C ASN A 520 -14.53 19.28 11.22
N SER A 521 -14.22 18.16 10.57
CA SER A 521 -13.39 18.12 9.37
C SER A 521 -14.02 18.91 8.21
N PRO A 522 -13.31 19.90 7.64
CA PRO A 522 -13.77 20.62 6.44
C PRO A 522 -14.05 19.67 5.27
N VAL A 523 -13.22 18.63 5.10
CA VAL A 523 -13.38 17.63 4.02
C VAL A 523 -14.68 16.85 4.17
N VAL A 524 -15.07 16.50 5.40
CA VAL A 524 -16.35 15.79 5.64
C VAL A 524 -17.53 16.73 5.34
N LYS A 525 -17.45 17.99 5.74
CA LYS A 525 -18.46 19.02 5.44
C LYS A 525 -18.60 19.27 3.94
N GLU A 526 -17.50 19.30 3.20
CA GLU A 526 -17.52 19.41 1.72
C GLU A 526 -18.25 18.23 1.06
N HIS A 527 -18.04 17.00 1.55
CA HIS A 527 -18.78 15.83 1.08
C HIS A 527 -20.27 15.90 1.44
N ALA A 528 -20.63 16.45 2.60
CA ALA A 528 -22.01 16.65 3.01
C ALA A 528 -22.74 17.66 2.10
N VAL A 529 -22.10 18.78 1.77
CA VAL A 529 -22.64 19.77 0.82
C VAL A 529 -22.82 19.15 -0.58
N ALA A 530 -21.83 18.38 -1.03
CA ALA A 530 -21.90 17.68 -2.31
C ALA A 530 -23.04 16.66 -2.34
N LEU A 531 -23.23 15.91 -1.25
CA LEU A 531 -24.32 14.96 -1.11
C LEU A 531 -25.67 15.68 -1.10
N ALA A 532 -25.83 16.77 -0.35
CA ALA A 532 -27.05 17.57 -0.35
C ALA A 532 -27.38 18.10 -1.76
N THR A 533 -26.36 18.57 -2.49
CA THR A 533 -26.51 19.00 -3.90
C THR A 533 -26.98 17.85 -4.78
N ARG A 534 -26.43 16.63 -4.58
CA ARG A 534 -26.89 15.44 -5.30
C ARG A 534 -28.35 15.10 -4.98
N MET A 535 -28.75 15.18 -3.70
CA MET A 535 -30.11 14.92 -3.26
C MET A 535 -31.11 15.95 -3.80
N SER A 536 -30.68 17.18 -4.04
CA SER A 536 -31.55 18.24 -4.58
C SER A 536 -32.15 17.95 -5.97
N LYS A 537 -31.62 16.95 -6.69
CA LYS A 537 -32.18 16.47 -7.96
C LYS A 537 -33.56 15.82 -7.78
N GLU A 538 -33.85 15.28 -6.60
CA GLU A 538 -35.19 14.84 -6.23
C GLU A 538 -35.95 16.04 -5.66
N THR A 539 -37.07 16.40 -6.27
CA THR A 539 -37.85 17.60 -5.92
C THR A 539 -38.83 17.35 -4.78
N ASP A 540 -39.32 16.12 -4.64
CA ASP A 540 -40.18 15.75 -3.52
C ASP A 540 -39.36 15.57 -2.24
N GLU A 541 -39.76 16.21 -1.14
CA GLU A 541 -39.03 16.12 0.13
C GLU A 541 -39.03 14.69 0.68
N SER A 542 -40.17 13.99 0.58
CA SER A 542 -40.30 12.62 1.08
C SER A 542 -39.45 11.65 0.28
N GLY A 543 -39.48 11.76 -1.05
CA GLY A 543 -38.63 11.02 -1.97
C GLY A 543 -37.14 11.34 -1.79
N ARG A 544 -36.81 12.60 -1.50
CA ARG A 544 -35.42 13.01 -1.24
C ARG A 544 -34.86 12.38 0.04
N LEU A 545 -35.66 12.32 1.11
CA LEU A 545 -35.30 11.62 2.34
C LEU A 545 -35.11 10.11 2.09
N GLU A 546 -36.02 9.49 1.33
CA GLU A 546 -35.91 8.08 0.95
C GLU A 546 -34.61 7.80 0.20
N LEU A 547 -34.29 8.63 -0.81
CA LEU A 547 -33.08 8.53 -1.60
C LEU A 547 -31.82 8.70 -0.73
N LEU A 548 -31.83 9.63 0.22
CA LEU A 548 -30.71 9.88 1.13
C LEU A 548 -30.41 8.64 1.99
N TRP A 549 -31.43 8.03 2.61
CA TRP A 549 -31.27 6.83 3.43
C TRP A 549 -30.85 5.62 2.61
N MET A 550 -31.43 5.41 1.43
CA MET A 550 -31.01 4.34 0.52
C MET A 550 -29.55 4.54 0.06
N THR A 551 -29.12 5.78 -0.17
CA THR A 551 -27.75 6.10 -0.60
C THR A 551 -26.72 5.89 0.52
N LEU A 552 -27.02 6.30 1.75
CA LEU A 552 -26.09 6.26 2.87
C LEU A 552 -26.11 4.94 3.64
N LEU A 553 -27.30 4.41 3.90
CA LEU A 553 -27.53 3.30 4.82
C LEU A 553 -27.99 2.01 4.11
N ASN A 554 -28.22 2.05 2.81
CA ASN A 554 -28.71 0.93 1.99
C ASN A 554 -29.99 0.27 2.55
N ARG A 555 -30.87 1.07 3.15
CA ARG A 555 -32.20 0.64 3.60
C ARG A 555 -33.19 1.79 3.52
N PRO A 556 -34.50 1.48 3.51
CA PRO A 556 -35.53 2.50 3.61
C PRO A 556 -35.42 3.32 4.90
N ILE A 557 -35.84 4.57 4.84
CA ILE A 557 -36.01 5.41 6.03
C ILE A 557 -37.24 4.92 6.82
N THR A 558 -37.12 4.85 8.14
CA THR A 558 -38.25 4.49 9.02
C THR A 558 -39.16 5.70 9.28
N ASP A 559 -40.39 5.46 9.73
CA ASP A 559 -41.32 6.54 10.05
C ASP A 559 -40.82 7.46 11.17
N ILE A 560 -40.07 6.91 12.13
CA ILE A 560 -39.46 7.67 13.22
C ILE A 560 -38.37 8.59 12.65
N GLU A 561 -37.43 8.03 11.90
CA GLU A 561 -36.34 8.80 11.27
C GLU A 561 -36.88 9.87 10.31
N ARG A 562 -37.97 9.57 9.59
CA ARG A 562 -38.62 10.54 8.70
C ARG A 562 -39.16 11.73 9.49
N ARG A 563 -39.87 11.48 10.61
CA ARG A 563 -40.38 12.56 11.47
C ARG A 563 -39.25 13.41 12.04
N GLU A 564 -38.19 12.77 12.56
CA GLU A 564 -37.02 13.45 13.11
C GLU A 564 -36.28 14.28 12.05
N ALA A 565 -36.10 13.75 10.84
CA ALA A 565 -35.43 14.44 9.74
C ALA A 565 -36.24 15.66 9.28
N VAL A 566 -37.57 15.54 9.14
CA VAL A 566 -38.45 16.66 8.78
C VAL A 566 -38.41 17.74 9.87
N GLU A 567 -38.48 17.35 11.15
CA GLU A 567 -38.38 18.31 12.25
C GLU A 567 -37.01 19.02 12.26
N PHE A 568 -35.92 18.29 12.03
CA PHE A 568 -34.57 18.84 11.91
C PHE A 568 -34.49 19.88 10.78
N LEU A 569 -34.95 19.53 9.58
CA LEU A 569 -34.95 20.43 8.41
C LEU A 569 -35.77 21.69 8.65
N ARG A 570 -36.90 21.58 9.36
CA ARG A 570 -37.73 22.73 9.76
C ARG A 570 -36.99 23.69 10.69
N LYS A 571 -36.17 23.18 11.61
CA LYS A 571 -35.39 24.00 12.57
C LYS A 571 -34.14 24.62 11.94
N ALA A 572 -33.42 23.89 11.09
CA ALA A 572 -32.15 24.32 10.49
C ALA A 572 -32.31 25.35 9.35
N GLY A 573 -33.52 25.48 8.79
CA GLY A 573 -33.79 26.40 7.68
C GLY A 573 -33.36 25.85 6.30
N LYS A 574 -34.05 26.30 5.23
CA LYS A 574 -33.96 25.68 3.89
C LYS A 574 -32.58 25.78 3.24
N GLN A 575 -31.77 26.79 3.57
CA GLN A 575 -30.53 27.08 2.83
C GLN A 575 -29.36 26.16 3.24
N HIS A 576 -29.32 25.68 4.50
CA HIS A 576 -28.22 24.84 5.01
C HIS A 576 -28.67 23.51 5.63
N GLY A 577 -29.96 23.35 5.99
CA GLY A 577 -30.45 22.17 6.71
C GLY A 577 -30.18 20.83 6.02
N TRP A 578 -30.21 20.78 4.68
CA TRP A 578 -29.88 19.55 3.94
C TRP A 578 -28.39 19.18 4.03
N ALA A 579 -27.49 20.16 4.00
CA ALA A 579 -26.06 19.90 4.16
C ALA A 579 -25.75 19.44 5.58
N GLU A 580 -26.38 20.04 6.59
CA GLU A 580 -26.24 19.63 7.99
C GLU A 580 -26.82 18.24 8.27
N LEU A 581 -27.99 17.90 7.69
CA LEU A 581 -28.56 16.57 7.81
C LEU A 581 -27.64 15.51 7.17
N CYS A 582 -27.14 15.77 5.96
CA CYS A 582 -26.16 14.92 5.31
C CYS A 582 -24.90 14.75 6.17
N HIS A 583 -24.42 15.83 6.80
CA HIS A 583 -23.25 15.80 7.66
C HIS A 583 -23.48 14.97 8.92
N ALA A 584 -24.62 15.15 9.58
CA ALA A 584 -25.01 14.37 10.76
C ALA A 584 -25.07 12.87 10.44
N LEU A 585 -25.63 12.49 9.29
CA LEU A 585 -25.69 11.09 8.86
C LEU A 585 -24.31 10.53 8.49
N LEU A 586 -23.45 11.30 7.81
CA LEU A 586 -22.07 10.90 7.51
C LEU A 586 -21.21 10.73 8.78
N ALA A 587 -21.55 11.44 9.87
CA ALA A 587 -20.91 11.30 11.18
C ALA A 587 -21.56 10.23 12.08
N SER A 588 -22.66 9.60 11.64
CA SER A 588 -23.43 8.67 12.45
C SER A 588 -22.77 7.29 12.56
N ASN A 589 -23.10 6.57 13.64
CA ASN A 589 -22.72 5.17 13.80
C ASN A 589 -23.30 4.28 12.69
N ALA A 590 -24.47 4.61 12.15
CA ALA A 590 -25.11 3.83 11.08
C ALA A 590 -24.32 3.90 9.76
N PHE A 591 -23.63 5.01 9.50
CA PHE A 591 -22.73 5.12 8.35
C PHE A 591 -21.36 4.49 8.63
N LEU A 592 -20.85 4.63 9.86
CA LEU A 592 -19.54 4.15 10.26
C LEU A 592 -19.47 2.62 10.45
N ILE A 593 -20.57 1.97 10.80
CA ILE A 593 -20.62 0.55 11.17
C ILE A 593 -21.46 -0.22 10.15
N ARG A 594 -20.88 -1.28 9.59
CA ARG A 594 -21.62 -2.30 8.82
C ARG A 594 -22.38 -3.20 9.78
N MET A 595 -23.69 -3.30 9.57
CA MET A 595 -24.57 -4.20 10.33
C MET A 595 -24.51 -5.62 9.79
#